data_AF-A0AAW4VA45-F1
#
_entry.id   AF-A0AAW4VA45-F1
#
_cell.length_a   1.000
_cell.length_b   1.000
_cell.length_c   1.000
_cell.angle_alpha   90.00
_cell.angle_beta   90.00
_cell.angle_gamma   90.00
#
_symmetry.space_group_name_H-M   'P 1'
#
loop_
_entity.id
_entity.type
_entity.pdbx_description
1 polymer ?
#
loop_
_entity_poly.entity_id
_entity_poly.type
_entity_poly.pdbx_seq_one_letter_code
_entity_poly.pdbx_strand_id
1 'polypeptide(L)'
;QSVFYFNTRLFSMIGILVVCILIVLIGMQINYINNNSLSSLIKDKYITTQKEDHRVFVIPDYIYILGYFLGLYAMYVGEELDAGFAIASCIGAISAYGLFYYFIPHTLNEMVDSLNLKGEDTIVLGDLALFMQQSKLLIVFIMLAVILIPTFIFSSLHMKMLHIALHIGAILINFVLCLSVVSRFDIDALEKKEHFKNLCKMGLTNQDVKKISYKEGNGFYVVLWIFAGIYILSIACTFLIRASIDLGLVGIVLLEFVVPYGMAELIVYLKKRGQNYELHGN
;
A
#
# COMPACT_ATOMS: atom_id res chain seq x y z
N GLN A 1 12.80 -29.97 33.74
CA GLN A 1 14.04 -29.58 33.04
C GLN A 1 13.78 -28.28 32.27
N SER A 2 14.78 -27.40 32.25
CA SER A 2 14.69 -25.94 32.08
C SER A 2 13.99 -25.43 30.81
N VAL A 3 12.96 -24.60 31.01
CA VAL A 3 12.11 -23.91 30.01
C VAL A 3 12.84 -22.76 29.30
N PHE A 4 14.10 -22.50 29.66
CA PHE A 4 14.94 -21.44 29.10
C PHE A 4 16.29 -22.00 28.64
N TYR A 5 16.32 -22.70 27.50
CA TYR A 5 17.56 -22.81 26.73
C TYR A 5 17.56 -21.68 25.70
N PHE A 6 18.09 -20.54 26.14
CA PHE A 6 18.16 -19.31 25.37
C PHE A 6 19.27 -19.43 24.32
N ASN A 7 18.93 -19.57 23.04
CA ASN A 7 19.91 -19.40 21.98
C ASN A 7 20.02 -17.90 21.68
N THR A 8 20.85 -17.20 22.46
CA THR A 8 21.18 -15.76 22.30
C THR A 8 21.60 -15.44 20.86
N ARG A 9 22.19 -16.41 20.15
CA ARG A 9 22.58 -16.30 18.75
C ARG A 9 21.39 -16.17 17.81
N LEU A 10 20.35 -16.99 17.96
CA LEU A 10 19.13 -16.90 17.11
C LEU A 10 18.34 -15.63 17.38
N PHE A 11 18.19 -15.22 18.65
CA PHE A 11 17.54 -13.96 19.01
C PHE A 11 18.31 -12.75 18.47
N SER A 12 19.65 -12.77 18.59
CA SER A 12 20.51 -11.74 18.02
C SER A 12 20.41 -11.71 16.49
N MET A 13 20.37 -12.87 15.82
CA MET A 13 20.25 -12.94 14.35
C MET A 13 18.89 -12.43 13.84
N ILE A 14 17.78 -12.75 14.51
CA ILE A 14 16.45 -12.22 14.15
C ILE A 14 16.37 -10.72 14.44
N GLY A 15 16.87 -10.27 15.59
CA GLY A 15 16.93 -8.84 15.93
C GLY A 15 17.76 -8.05 14.93
N ILE A 16 18.93 -8.57 14.52
CA ILE A 16 19.78 -7.98 13.48
C ILE A 16 19.04 -7.98 12.13
N LEU A 17 18.35 -9.05 11.76
CA LEU A 17 17.62 -9.13 10.50
C LEU A 17 16.46 -8.12 10.44
N VAL A 18 15.70 -7.97 11.53
CA VAL A 18 14.63 -6.96 11.64
C VAL A 18 15.21 -5.55 11.59
N VAL A 19 16.31 -5.28 12.29
CA VAL A 19 17.01 -3.98 12.25
C VAL A 19 17.59 -3.71 10.87
N CYS A 20 18.14 -4.71 10.18
CA CYS A 20 18.64 -4.58 8.82
C CYS A 20 17.50 -4.29 7.83
N ILE A 21 16.37 -5.00 7.93
CA ILE A 21 15.17 -4.70 7.13
C ILE A 21 14.67 -3.28 7.42
N LEU A 22 14.65 -2.85 8.69
CA LEU A 22 14.29 -1.48 9.06
C LEU A 22 15.25 -0.45 8.47
N ILE A 23 16.56 -0.66 8.55
CA ILE A 23 17.56 0.24 7.96
C ILE A 23 17.42 0.30 6.43
N VAL A 24 17.15 -0.85 5.79
CA VAL A 24 16.91 -0.89 4.34
C VAL A 24 15.61 -0.18 3.98
N LEU A 25 14.52 -0.37 4.72
CA LEU A 25 13.25 0.31 4.48
C LEU A 25 13.36 1.82 4.72
N ILE A 26 14.01 2.24 5.81
CA ILE A 26 14.28 3.65 6.11
C ILE A 26 15.22 4.24 5.06
N GLY A 27 16.28 3.52 4.67
CA GLY A 27 17.20 3.94 3.61
C GLY A 27 16.50 4.06 2.26
N MET A 28 15.60 3.13 1.92
CA MET A 28 14.78 3.20 0.72
C MET A 28 13.74 4.33 0.78
N GLN A 29 13.17 4.63 1.95
CA GLN A 29 12.28 5.77 2.17
C GLN A 29 13.03 7.10 2.05
N ILE A 30 14.20 7.21 2.67
CA ILE A 30 15.07 8.38 2.56
C ILE A 30 15.49 8.58 1.10
N ASN A 31 15.90 7.51 0.40
CA ASN A 31 16.25 7.56 -1.02
C ASN A 31 15.04 7.90 -1.90
N TYR A 32 13.84 7.40 -1.57
CA TYR A 32 12.59 7.73 -2.26
C TYR A 32 12.21 9.20 -2.08
N ILE A 33 12.31 9.72 -0.85
CA ILE A 33 12.07 11.14 -0.53
C ILE A 33 13.10 12.01 -1.25
N ASN A 34 14.38 11.66 -1.19
CA ASN A 34 15.47 12.45 -1.75
C ASN A 34 15.49 12.45 -3.29
N ASN A 35 15.21 11.32 -3.93
CA ASN A 35 15.17 11.25 -5.39
C ASN A 35 13.90 11.89 -5.98
N ASN A 36 12.76 11.86 -5.28
CA ASN A 36 11.56 12.53 -5.76
C ASN A 36 11.57 14.04 -5.49
N SER A 37 12.16 14.51 -4.38
CA SER A 37 12.29 15.96 -4.09
C SER A 37 13.33 16.66 -4.99
N LEU A 38 14.45 16.00 -5.30
CA LEU A 38 15.46 16.56 -6.20
C LEU A 38 15.05 16.44 -7.68
N SER A 39 14.40 15.33 -8.06
CA SER A 39 13.90 15.17 -9.42
C SER A 39 12.74 16.12 -9.73
N SER A 40 11.92 16.54 -8.77
CA SER A 40 10.88 17.55 -9.01
C SER A 40 11.49 18.95 -9.15
N LEU A 41 12.46 19.33 -8.31
CA LEU A 41 13.17 20.61 -8.42
C LEU A 41 13.98 20.77 -9.72
N ILE A 42 14.50 19.67 -10.27
CA ILE A 42 15.23 19.68 -11.56
C ILE A 42 14.26 19.52 -12.75
N LYS A 43 13.10 18.86 -12.57
CA LYS A 43 12.05 18.71 -13.60
C LYS A 43 11.02 19.83 -13.63
N ASP A 44 11.01 20.79 -12.71
CA ASP A 44 10.14 21.97 -12.81
C ASP A 44 10.41 22.84 -14.06
N LYS A 45 11.48 22.56 -14.82
CA LYS A 45 11.69 23.12 -16.16
C LYS A 45 11.13 22.28 -17.31
N TYR A 46 10.70 21.05 -17.07
CA TYR A 46 10.28 20.13 -18.11
C TYR A 46 9.17 19.18 -17.59
N ILE A 47 7.97 19.43 -18.11
CA ILE A 47 6.99 18.41 -18.54
C ILE A 47 5.85 18.14 -17.53
N THR A 48 4.79 18.95 -17.70
CA THR A 48 3.37 18.68 -17.39
C THR A 48 2.80 17.57 -18.29
N THR A 49 3.49 16.44 -18.39
CA THR A 49 3.04 15.36 -19.28
C THR A 49 3.14 14.07 -18.50
N GLN A 50 1.99 13.40 -18.42
CA GLN A 50 1.81 11.99 -18.14
C GLN A 50 3.10 11.24 -18.49
N LYS A 51 3.78 10.65 -17.50
CA LYS A 51 4.99 9.88 -17.76
C LYS A 51 4.62 8.78 -18.73
N GLU A 52 4.96 8.96 -20.01
CA GLU A 52 4.76 7.97 -21.05
C GLU A 52 5.38 6.65 -20.59
N ASP A 53 4.58 5.60 -20.61
CA ASP A 53 4.98 4.27 -20.18
C ASP A 53 5.93 3.68 -21.24
N HIS A 54 7.24 3.95 -21.11
CA HIS A 54 8.27 3.52 -22.06
C HIS A 54 8.59 2.02 -21.95
N ARG A 55 7.61 1.15 -21.74
CA ARG A 55 7.83 -0.31 -21.68
C ARG A 55 7.68 -0.93 -23.06
N VAL A 56 8.72 -1.66 -23.46
CA VAL A 56 8.79 -2.44 -24.70
C VAL A 56 7.79 -3.61 -24.72
N PHE A 57 7.15 -3.93 -23.60
CA PHE A 57 6.17 -5.01 -23.47
C PHE A 57 5.01 -4.54 -22.57
N VAL A 58 3.87 -4.23 -23.18
CA VAL A 58 2.61 -3.96 -22.45
C VAL A 58 2.02 -5.31 -22.07
N ILE A 59 2.16 -5.69 -20.80
CA ILE A 59 1.47 -6.87 -20.27
C ILE A 59 -0.02 -6.51 -20.21
N PRO A 60 -0.91 -7.27 -20.87
CA PRO A 60 -2.33 -6.98 -20.82
C PRO A 60 -2.88 -6.99 -19.39
N ASP A 61 -3.74 -6.03 -19.06
CA ASP A 61 -4.27 -5.85 -17.70
C ASP A 61 -4.99 -7.09 -17.15
N TYR A 62 -5.61 -7.88 -18.03
CA TYR A 62 -6.28 -9.13 -17.65
C TYR A 62 -5.34 -10.16 -17.01
N ILE A 63 -4.03 -10.11 -17.30
CA ILE A 63 -3.04 -11.02 -16.71
C ILE A 63 -2.88 -10.74 -15.22
N TYR A 64 -2.95 -9.47 -14.80
CA TYR A 64 -2.88 -9.11 -13.38
C TYR A 64 -4.14 -9.53 -12.62
N ILE A 65 -5.31 -9.42 -13.25
CA ILE A 65 -6.57 -9.95 -12.69
C ILE A 65 -6.46 -11.46 -12.51
N LEU A 66 -6.07 -12.17 -13.57
CA LEU A 66 -5.95 -13.63 -13.54
C LEU A 66 -4.93 -14.08 -12.51
N GLY A 67 -3.76 -13.43 -12.44
CA GLY A 67 -2.73 -13.73 -11.45
C GLY A 67 -3.17 -13.45 -10.01
N TYR A 68 -4.00 -12.43 -9.79
CA TYR A 68 -4.55 -12.12 -8.46
C TYR A 68 -5.48 -13.23 -7.97
N PHE A 69 -6.42 -13.67 -8.82
CA PHE A 69 -7.31 -14.79 -8.51
C PHE A 69 -6.58 -16.13 -8.46
N LEU A 70 -5.56 -16.33 -9.29
CA LEU A 70 -4.72 -17.53 -9.26
C LEU A 70 -3.94 -17.61 -7.95
N GLY A 71 -3.40 -16.50 -7.47
CA GLY A 71 -2.73 -16.42 -6.16
C GLY A 71 -3.67 -16.79 -5.01
N LEU A 72 -4.88 -16.23 -5.00
CA LEU A 72 -5.93 -16.59 -4.04
C LEU A 72 -6.30 -18.08 -4.13
N TYR A 73 -6.57 -18.59 -5.34
CA TYR A 73 -6.92 -19.99 -5.56
C TYR A 73 -5.80 -20.94 -5.12
N ALA A 74 -4.55 -20.62 -5.45
CA ALA A 74 -3.39 -21.43 -5.09
C ALA A 74 -3.21 -21.52 -3.56
N MET A 75 -3.57 -20.49 -2.79
CA MET A 75 -3.60 -20.57 -1.32
C MET A 75 -4.59 -21.62 -0.82
N TYR A 76 -5.74 -21.79 -1.47
CA TYR A 76 -6.76 -22.78 -1.11
C TYR A 76 -6.45 -24.20 -1.59
N VAL A 77 -5.62 -24.38 -2.61
CA VAL A 77 -5.34 -25.69 -3.23
C VAL A 77 -4.01 -26.28 -2.78
N GLY A 78 -2.98 -25.47 -2.50
CA GLY A 78 -1.64 -25.98 -2.15
C GLY A 78 -1.68 -27.01 -1.02
N GLU A 79 -1.15 -28.21 -1.27
CA GLU A 79 -1.17 -29.32 -0.29
C GLU A 79 -0.20 -29.09 0.87
N GLU A 80 0.92 -28.41 0.62
CA GLU A 80 1.89 -28.04 1.64
C GLU A 80 1.69 -26.58 2.10
N LEU A 81 1.49 -26.42 3.41
CA LEU A 81 1.23 -25.13 4.05
C LEU A 81 2.43 -24.16 3.99
N ASP A 82 3.64 -24.65 3.69
CA ASP A 82 4.88 -23.89 3.83
C ASP A 82 5.44 -23.34 2.50
N ALA A 83 5.85 -24.21 1.56
CA ALA A 83 6.49 -23.76 0.31
C ALA A 83 5.49 -23.36 -0.78
N GLY A 84 4.40 -24.12 -0.95
CA GLY A 84 3.34 -23.84 -1.91
C GLY A 84 2.63 -22.52 -1.61
N PHE A 85 2.42 -22.25 -0.32
CA PHE A 85 1.81 -21.00 0.13
C PHE A 85 2.71 -19.79 -0.14
N ALA A 86 4.02 -19.89 0.11
CA ALA A 86 4.96 -18.80 -0.18
C ALA A 86 5.02 -18.43 -1.68
N ILE A 87 4.97 -19.44 -2.56
CA ILE A 87 4.95 -19.21 -4.02
C ILE A 87 3.63 -18.57 -4.45
N ALA A 88 2.50 -19.08 -3.95
CA ALA A 88 1.17 -18.50 -4.20
C ALA A 88 1.08 -17.03 -3.74
N SER A 89 1.63 -16.75 -2.56
CA SER A 89 1.76 -15.42 -1.98
C SER A 89 2.57 -14.46 -2.85
N CYS A 90 3.69 -14.91 -3.41
CA CYS A 90 4.52 -14.09 -4.30
C CYS A 90 3.80 -13.77 -5.62
N ILE A 91 3.12 -14.75 -6.24
CA ILE A 91 2.31 -14.54 -7.45
C ILE A 91 1.18 -13.54 -7.15
N GLY A 92 0.51 -13.73 -6.02
CA GLY A 92 -0.55 -12.84 -5.55
C GLY A 92 -0.09 -11.41 -5.34
N ALA A 93 1.08 -11.21 -4.70
CA ALA A 93 1.65 -9.88 -4.46
C ALA A 93 2.05 -9.16 -5.76
N ILE A 94 2.71 -9.86 -6.70
CA ILE A 94 3.09 -9.29 -8.00
C ILE A 94 1.84 -8.90 -8.81
N SER A 95 0.81 -9.75 -8.76
CA SER A 95 -0.44 -9.51 -9.49
C SER A 95 -1.25 -8.38 -8.88
N ALA A 96 -1.33 -8.32 -7.54
CA ALA A 96 -1.94 -7.20 -6.83
C ALA A 96 -1.25 -5.88 -7.17
N TYR A 97 0.09 -5.85 -7.18
CA TYR A 97 0.83 -4.68 -7.64
C TYR A 97 0.41 -4.23 -9.04
N GLY A 98 0.34 -5.17 -9.99
CA GLY A 98 -0.08 -4.85 -11.35
C GLY A 98 -1.51 -4.32 -11.44
N LEU A 99 -2.41 -4.84 -10.61
CA LEU A 99 -3.77 -4.31 -10.53
C LEU A 99 -3.79 -2.87 -10.03
N PHE A 100 -3.09 -2.57 -8.94
CA PHE A 100 -3.04 -1.23 -8.37
C PHE A 100 -2.36 -0.21 -9.27
N TYR A 101 -1.34 -0.62 -10.03
CA TYR A 101 -0.51 0.30 -10.79
C TYR A 101 -0.98 0.49 -12.24
N TYR A 102 -1.50 -0.55 -12.89
CA TYR A 102 -1.96 -0.48 -14.29
C TYR A 102 -3.48 -0.51 -14.37
N PHE A 103 -4.09 -1.62 -13.95
CA PHE A 103 -5.51 -1.88 -14.21
C PHE A 103 -6.41 -0.81 -13.59
N ILE A 104 -6.17 -0.44 -12.32
CA ILE A 104 -7.02 0.54 -11.63
C ILE A 104 -6.85 1.93 -12.26
N PRO A 105 -5.64 2.50 -12.38
CA PRO A 105 -5.46 3.78 -13.08
C PRO A 105 -6.02 3.78 -14.50
N HIS A 106 -5.87 2.69 -15.25
CA HIS A 106 -6.44 2.57 -16.59
C HIS A 106 -7.97 2.61 -16.56
N THR A 107 -8.61 1.81 -15.71
CA THR A 107 -10.07 1.79 -15.54
C THR A 107 -10.59 3.14 -15.07
N LEU A 108 -9.89 3.82 -14.16
CA LEU A 108 -10.25 5.17 -13.69
C LEU A 108 -10.22 6.19 -14.85
N ASN A 109 -9.19 6.15 -15.69
CA ASN A 109 -9.08 7.04 -16.85
C ASN A 109 -10.12 6.72 -17.92
N GLU A 110 -10.38 5.44 -18.21
CA GLU A 110 -11.47 5.04 -19.12
C GLU A 110 -12.84 5.50 -18.61
N MET A 111 -13.09 5.45 -17.30
CA MET A 111 -14.32 6.00 -16.71
C MET A 111 -14.42 7.51 -16.90
N VAL A 112 -13.31 8.24 -16.83
CA VAL A 112 -13.27 9.67 -17.12
C VAL A 112 -13.63 9.97 -18.58
N ASP A 113 -13.12 9.17 -19.52
CA ASP A 113 -13.32 9.39 -20.95
C ASP A 113 -14.68 8.90 -21.46
N SER A 114 -15.21 7.83 -20.88
CA SER A 114 -16.44 7.16 -21.33
C SER A 114 -17.72 7.69 -20.67
N LEU A 115 -17.61 8.23 -19.45
CA LEU A 115 -18.76 8.75 -18.72
C LEU A 115 -18.77 10.28 -18.80
N ASN A 116 -19.95 10.86 -19.04
CA ASN A 116 -20.15 12.30 -19.05
C ASN A 116 -20.21 12.83 -17.60
N LEU A 117 -19.11 12.63 -16.86
CA LEU A 117 -18.98 12.95 -15.45
C LEU A 117 -18.97 14.47 -15.23
N LYS A 118 -19.34 14.88 -14.02
CA LYS A 118 -19.15 16.27 -13.61
C LYS A 118 -17.65 16.55 -13.56
N GLY A 119 -17.24 17.75 -13.97
CA GLY A 119 -15.82 18.14 -13.99
C GLY A 119 -15.09 17.93 -12.65
N GLU A 120 -15.79 18.07 -11.51
CA GLU A 120 -15.23 17.74 -10.18
C GLU A 120 -14.81 16.27 -10.07
N ASP A 121 -15.68 15.34 -10.48
CA ASP A 121 -15.41 13.91 -10.35
C ASP A 121 -14.35 13.45 -11.37
N THR A 122 -14.31 14.07 -12.56
CA THR A 122 -13.23 13.89 -13.53
C THR A 122 -11.85 14.23 -12.95
N ILE A 123 -11.73 15.36 -12.25
CA ILE A 123 -10.48 15.78 -11.60
C ILE A 123 -10.10 14.79 -10.50
N VAL A 124 -11.07 14.37 -9.67
CA VAL A 124 -10.82 13.40 -8.58
C VAL A 124 -10.30 12.07 -9.11
N LEU A 125 -10.91 11.52 -10.15
CA LEU A 125 -10.50 10.24 -10.72
C LEU A 125 -9.12 10.32 -11.39
N GLY A 126 -8.84 11.41 -12.10
CA GLY A 126 -7.53 11.66 -12.70
C GLY A 126 -6.42 11.81 -11.66
N ASP A 127 -6.65 12.61 -10.61
CA ASP A 127 -5.69 12.79 -9.52
C ASP A 127 -5.44 11.49 -8.75
N LEU A 128 -6.48 10.66 -8.56
CA LEU A 128 -6.36 9.34 -7.93
C LEU A 128 -5.53 8.38 -8.78
N ALA A 129 -5.79 8.32 -10.09
CA ALA A 129 -5.03 7.49 -11.02
C ALA A 129 -3.54 7.87 -11.03
N LEU A 130 -3.26 9.19 -11.09
CA LEU A 130 -1.89 9.70 -11.01
C LEU A 130 -1.21 9.39 -9.68
N PHE A 131 -1.91 9.57 -8.55
CA PHE A 131 -1.38 9.26 -7.23
C PHE A 131 -1.00 7.77 -7.10
N MET A 132 -1.83 6.87 -7.60
CA MET A 132 -1.57 5.43 -7.62
C MET A 132 -0.34 5.08 -8.46
N GLN A 133 -0.22 5.64 -9.67
CA GLN A 133 0.94 5.43 -10.53
C GLN A 133 2.23 5.98 -9.91
N GLN A 134 2.18 7.09 -9.18
CA GLN A 134 3.40 7.63 -8.56
C GLN A 134 3.83 6.88 -7.28
N SER A 135 2.92 6.08 -6.69
CA SER A 135 3.11 5.36 -5.43
C SER A 135 3.53 3.89 -5.60
N LYS A 136 4.09 3.52 -6.76
CA LYS A 136 4.37 2.13 -7.18
C LYS A 136 5.10 1.27 -6.14
N LEU A 137 6.23 1.74 -5.60
CA LEU A 137 7.05 0.95 -4.69
C LEU A 137 6.38 0.77 -3.32
N LEU A 138 5.69 1.81 -2.85
CA LEU A 138 4.97 1.78 -1.58
C LEU A 138 3.88 0.71 -1.61
N ILE A 139 3.09 0.66 -2.69
CA ILE A 139 2.02 -0.33 -2.85
C ILE A 139 2.59 -1.76 -2.87
N VAL A 140 3.73 -2.00 -3.54
CA VAL A 140 4.39 -3.32 -3.53
C VAL A 140 4.73 -3.75 -2.11
N PHE A 141 5.33 -2.86 -1.32
CA PHE A 141 5.71 -3.20 0.06
C PHE A 141 4.50 -3.46 0.95
N ILE A 142 3.41 -2.71 0.79
CA ILE A 142 2.15 -2.95 1.50
C ILE A 142 1.59 -4.32 1.14
N MET A 143 1.49 -4.65 -0.15
CA MET A 143 0.95 -5.94 -0.59
C MET A 143 1.82 -7.12 -0.13
N LEU A 144 3.15 -6.99 -0.21
CA LEU A 144 4.06 -8.02 0.32
C LEU A 144 3.90 -8.21 1.82
N ALA A 145 3.80 -7.13 2.59
CA ALA A 145 3.61 -7.21 4.04
C ALA A 145 2.27 -7.84 4.41
N VAL A 146 1.17 -7.39 3.79
CA VAL A 146 -0.19 -7.92 4.03
C VAL A 146 -0.30 -9.40 3.69
N ILE A 147 0.45 -9.89 2.70
CA ILE A 147 0.38 -11.28 2.27
C ILE A 147 1.38 -12.14 3.06
N LEU A 148 2.66 -11.77 3.10
CA LEU A 148 3.70 -12.64 3.66
C LEU A 148 3.67 -12.70 5.18
N ILE A 149 3.45 -11.58 5.86
CA ILE A 149 3.55 -11.54 7.33
C ILE A 149 2.46 -12.40 7.99
N PRO A 150 1.15 -12.28 7.66
CA PRO A 150 0.13 -13.16 8.21
C PRO A 150 0.39 -14.63 7.90
N THR A 151 0.87 -14.92 6.69
CA THR A 151 1.26 -16.28 6.28
C THR A 151 2.31 -16.86 7.22
N PHE A 152 3.40 -16.12 7.45
CA PHE A 152 4.49 -16.58 8.31
C PHE A 152 4.07 -16.69 9.78
N ILE A 153 3.21 -15.79 10.26
CA ILE A 153 2.66 -15.89 11.62
C ILE A 153 1.87 -17.20 11.74
N PHE A 154 0.94 -17.47 10.83
CA PHE A 154 0.10 -18.68 10.91
C PHE A 154 0.87 -19.98 10.66
N SER A 155 1.90 -20.00 9.80
CA SER A 155 2.70 -21.20 9.57
C SER A 155 3.69 -21.50 10.72
N SER A 156 4.06 -20.49 11.52
CA SER A 156 5.06 -20.63 12.57
C SER A 156 4.51 -20.98 13.96
N LEU A 157 3.24 -21.38 14.08
CA LEU A 157 2.59 -21.71 15.36
C LEU A 157 3.37 -22.70 16.23
N HIS A 158 4.03 -23.67 15.62
CA HIS A 158 4.80 -24.69 16.33
C HIS A 158 6.09 -24.14 16.96
N MET A 159 6.63 -23.04 16.43
CA MET A 159 7.87 -22.40 16.90
C MET A 159 7.57 -21.11 17.68
N LYS A 160 7.21 -21.27 18.97
CA LYS A 160 6.77 -20.18 19.86
C LYS A 160 7.62 -18.91 19.81
N MET A 161 8.95 -19.04 19.76
CA MET A 161 9.86 -17.89 19.73
C MET A 161 9.81 -17.14 18.39
N LEU A 162 9.76 -17.87 17.26
CA LEU A 162 9.65 -17.27 15.94
C LEU A 162 8.30 -16.57 15.78
N HIS A 163 7.23 -17.20 16.26
CA HIS A 163 5.89 -16.67 16.24
C HIS A 163 5.78 -15.31 16.98
N ILE A 164 6.34 -15.20 18.20
CA ILE A 164 6.39 -13.93 18.94
C ILE A 164 7.22 -12.87 18.19
N ALA A 165 8.37 -13.27 17.64
CA ALA A 165 9.22 -12.35 16.90
C ALA A 165 8.53 -11.82 15.62
N LEU A 166 7.74 -12.65 14.95
CA LEU A 166 6.97 -12.27 13.76
C LEU A 166 5.86 -11.26 14.09
N HIS A 167 5.15 -11.40 15.21
CA HIS A 167 4.20 -10.37 15.67
C HIS A 167 4.87 -9.02 15.96
N ILE A 168 6.02 -9.03 16.66
CA ILE A 168 6.78 -7.80 16.91
C ILE A 168 7.25 -7.18 15.57
N GLY A 169 7.74 -8.01 14.65
CA GLY A 169 8.11 -7.59 13.30
C GLY A 169 6.94 -7.02 12.51
N ALA A 170 5.75 -7.63 12.61
CA ALA A 170 4.52 -7.18 11.96
C ALA A 170 4.15 -5.76 12.40
N ILE A 171 4.15 -5.52 13.72
CA ILE A 171 3.86 -4.20 14.29
C ILE A 171 4.85 -3.16 13.76
N LEU A 172 6.16 -3.46 13.79
CA LEU A 172 7.20 -2.54 13.33
C LEU A 172 7.10 -2.23 11.83
N ILE A 173 6.93 -3.26 11.00
CA ILE A 173 6.82 -3.11 9.54
C ILE A 173 5.55 -2.32 9.19
N ASN A 174 4.41 -2.66 9.79
CA ASN A 174 3.15 -1.93 9.55
C ASN A 174 3.25 -0.47 9.99
N PHE A 175 3.90 -0.18 11.11
CA PHE A 175 4.13 1.20 11.54
C PHE A 175 4.95 1.99 10.51
N VAL A 176 6.04 1.40 10.01
CA VAL A 176 6.91 2.01 9.00
C VAL A 176 6.20 2.20 7.65
N LEU A 177 5.37 1.23 7.23
CA LEU A 177 4.55 1.35 6.03
C LEU A 177 3.48 2.43 6.17
N CYS A 178 2.83 2.53 7.33
CA CYS A 178 1.86 3.59 7.61
C CYS A 178 2.49 4.98 7.56
N LEU A 179 3.67 5.16 8.16
CA LEU A 179 4.42 6.41 8.03
C LEU A 179 4.76 6.72 6.57
N SER A 180 5.11 5.70 5.78
CA SER A 180 5.39 5.88 4.35
C SER A 180 4.17 6.38 3.57
N VAL A 181 2.98 5.82 3.88
CA VAL A 181 1.72 6.27 3.26
C VAL A 181 1.44 7.72 3.62
N VAL A 182 1.53 8.09 4.91
CA VAL A 182 1.33 9.47 5.35
C VAL A 182 2.32 10.42 4.67
N SER A 183 3.61 10.08 4.63
CA SER A 183 4.63 10.89 3.97
C SER A 183 4.40 10.98 2.46
N ARG A 184 3.87 9.95 1.81
CA ARG A 184 3.53 10.00 0.39
C ARG A 184 2.42 11.01 0.12
N PHE A 185 1.39 11.06 0.96
CA PHE A 185 0.35 12.08 0.88
C PHE A 185 0.88 13.49 1.15
N ASP A 186 1.84 13.65 2.06
CA ASP A 186 2.49 14.95 2.28
C ASP A 186 3.26 15.42 1.04
N ILE A 187 4.00 14.50 0.38
CA ILE A 187 4.73 14.79 -0.87
C ILE A 187 3.75 15.13 -2.00
N ASP A 188 2.69 14.35 -2.17
CA ASP A 188 1.67 14.61 -3.19
C ASP A 188 1.00 15.98 -2.99
N ALA A 189 0.70 16.36 -1.75
CA ALA A 189 0.15 17.68 -1.45
C ALA A 189 1.11 18.83 -1.79
N LEU A 190 2.43 18.60 -1.69
CA LEU A 190 3.45 19.56 -2.12
C LEU A 190 3.55 19.62 -3.66
N GLU A 191 3.57 18.47 -4.32
CA GLU A 191 3.63 18.35 -5.79
C GLU A 191 2.39 18.98 -6.47
N LYS A 192 1.19 18.78 -5.91
CA LYS A 192 -0.07 19.33 -6.44
C LYS A 192 -0.38 20.75 -6.00
N LYS A 193 0.45 21.39 -5.15
CA LYS A 193 0.16 22.73 -4.62
C LYS A 193 -0.08 23.75 -5.72
N GLU A 194 0.73 23.73 -6.78
CA GLU A 194 0.56 24.65 -7.92
C GLU A 194 -0.63 24.26 -8.80
N HIS A 195 -0.85 22.96 -9.02
CA HIS A 195 -2.00 22.45 -9.74
C HIS A 195 -3.32 22.93 -9.10
N PHE A 196 -3.46 22.75 -7.78
CA PHE A 196 -4.60 23.22 -7.01
C PHE A 196 -4.73 24.75 -7.01
N LYS A 197 -3.62 25.50 -6.98
CA LYS A 197 -3.66 26.97 -7.14
C LYS A 197 -4.18 27.38 -8.52
N ASN A 198 -3.82 26.66 -9.57
CA ASN A 198 -4.29 26.95 -10.92
C ASN A 198 -5.77 26.58 -11.10
N LEU A 199 -6.25 25.50 -10.48
CA LEU A 199 -7.68 25.19 -10.41
C LEU A 199 -8.48 26.31 -9.72
N CYS A 200 -7.96 26.87 -8.62
CA CYS A 200 -8.58 28.04 -7.98
C CYS A 200 -8.66 29.26 -8.92
N LYS A 201 -7.64 29.50 -9.77
CA LYS A 201 -7.66 30.58 -10.77
C LYS A 201 -8.69 30.34 -11.88
N MET A 202 -9.04 29.09 -12.17
CA MET A 202 -10.05 28.73 -13.16
C MET A 202 -11.49 28.85 -12.62
N GLY A 203 -11.67 29.27 -11.36
CA GLY A 203 -12.98 29.56 -10.77
C GLY A 203 -13.44 28.56 -9.71
N LEU A 204 -12.66 27.52 -9.38
CA LEU A 204 -12.96 26.62 -8.26
C LEU A 204 -12.71 27.31 -6.92
N THR A 205 -13.58 27.07 -5.95
CA THR A 205 -13.36 27.59 -4.60
C THR A 205 -12.36 26.72 -3.84
N ASN A 206 -11.74 27.30 -2.81
CA ASN A 206 -10.86 26.55 -1.90
C ASN A 206 -11.59 25.37 -1.22
N GLN A 207 -12.91 25.45 -1.06
CA GLN A 207 -13.73 24.36 -0.51
C GLN A 207 -13.89 23.22 -1.53
N ASP A 208 -14.05 23.54 -2.81
CA ASP A 208 -14.15 22.54 -3.87
C ASP A 208 -12.84 21.77 -4.02
N VAL A 209 -11.69 22.47 -4.00
CA VAL A 209 -10.37 21.84 -4.06
C VAL A 209 -10.10 20.95 -2.85
N LYS A 210 -10.49 21.39 -1.64
CA LYS A 210 -10.43 20.55 -0.44
C LYS A 210 -11.24 19.27 -0.59
N LYS A 211 -12.45 19.38 -1.15
CA LYS A 211 -13.34 18.24 -1.38
C LYS A 211 -12.78 17.27 -2.42
N ILE A 212 -12.14 17.78 -3.48
CA ILE A 212 -11.44 16.99 -4.49
C ILE A 212 -10.30 16.20 -3.82
N SER A 213 -9.39 16.88 -3.12
CA SER A 213 -8.26 16.24 -2.43
C SER A 213 -8.75 15.21 -1.39
N TYR A 214 -9.85 15.50 -0.68
CA TYR A 214 -10.46 14.55 0.25
C TYR A 214 -10.96 13.28 -0.44
N LYS A 215 -11.77 13.43 -1.51
CA LYS A 215 -12.30 12.30 -2.27
C LYS A 215 -11.18 11.44 -2.86
N GLU A 216 -10.11 12.06 -3.35
CA GLU A 216 -8.93 11.37 -3.87
C GLU A 216 -8.28 10.50 -2.77
N GLY A 217 -8.02 11.07 -1.60
CA GLY A 217 -7.42 10.35 -0.48
C GLY A 217 -8.28 9.19 0.00
N ASN A 218 -9.58 9.41 0.14
CA ASN A 218 -10.54 8.38 0.51
C ASN A 218 -10.61 7.27 -0.56
N GLY A 219 -10.60 7.64 -1.84
CA GLY A 219 -10.56 6.68 -2.96
C GLY A 219 -9.35 5.75 -2.89
N PHE A 220 -8.17 6.29 -2.59
CA PHE A 220 -6.97 5.47 -2.42
C PHE A 220 -7.12 4.45 -1.28
N TYR A 221 -7.58 4.88 -0.10
CA TYR A 221 -7.76 3.97 1.04
C TYR A 221 -8.85 2.93 0.78
N VAL A 222 -9.97 3.29 0.15
CA VAL A 222 -11.02 2.33 -0.24
C VAL A 222 -10.44 1.22 -1.12
N VAL A 223 -9.65 1.58 -2.13
CA VAL A 223 -9.02 0.60 -3.01
C VAL A 223 -8.00 -0.25 -2.22
N LEU A 224 -7.18 0.37 -1.38
CA LEU A 224 -6.24 -0.32 -0.50
C LEU A 224 -6.94 -1.36 0.36
N TRP A 225 -8.03 -0.99 1.04
CA TRP A 225 -8.83 -1.86 1.91
C TRP A 225 -9.46 -3.03 1.15
N ILE A 226 -9.97 -2.81 -0.06
CA ILE A 226 -10.57 -3.88 -0.86
C ILE A 226 -9.54 -4.97 -1.16
N PHE A 227 -8.40 -4.60 -1.77
CA PHE A 227 -7.44 -5.60 -2.23
C PHE A 227 -6.62 -6.23 -1.10
N ALA A 228 -6.20 -5.42 -0.12
CA ALA A 228 -5.49 -5.93 1.06
C ALA A 228 -6.44 -6.76 1.95
N GLY A 229 -7.68 -6.29 2.13
CA GLY A 229 -8.72 -6.93 2.92
C GLY A 229 -9.11 -8.31 2.38
N ILE A 230 -9.33 -8.43 1.06
CA ILE A 230 -9.64 -9.72 0.42
C ILE A 230 -8.51 -10.72 0.67
N TYR A 231 -7.25 -10.30 0.55
CA TYR A 231 -6.10 -11.18 0.76
C TYR A 231 -5.96 -11.62 2.22
N ILE A 232 -5.95 -10.68 3.17
CA ILE A 232 -5.78 -11.03 4.58
C ILE A 232 -6.92 -11.91 5.09
N LEU A 233 -8.15 -11.66 4.63
CA LEU A 233 -9.31 -12.49 4.95
C LEU A 233 -9.18 -13.88 4.32
N SER A 234 -8.73 -13.98 3.07
CA SER A 234 -8.54 -15.27 2.40
C SER A 234 -7.46 -16.12 3.08
N ILE A 235 -6.35 -15.51 3.51
CA ILE A 235 -5.31 -16.17 4.29
C ILE A 235 -5.90 -16.66 5.62
N ALA A 236 -6.59 -15.79 6.35
CA ALA A 236 -7.24 -16.14 7.61
C ALA A 236 -8.22 -17.31 7.45
N CYS A 237 -9.11 -17.28 6.44
CA CYS A 237 -10.05 -18.36 6.15
C CYS A 237 -9.34 -19.68 5.82
N THR A 238 -8.29 -19.63 4.99
CA THR A 238 -7.52 -20.82 4.61
C THR A 238 -6.92 -21.52 5.82
N PHE A 239 -6.29 -20.75 6.71
CA PHE A 239 -5.67 -21.28 7.93
C PHE A 239 -6.69 -21.70 8.99
N LEU A 240 -7.85 -21.04 9.10
CA LEU A 240 -8.95 -21.48 9.96
C LEU A 240 -9.49 -22.85 9.54
N ILE A 241 -9.69 -23.07 8.24
CA ILE A 241 -10.23 -24.33 7.71
C ILE A 241 -9.22 -25.48 7.81
N ARG A 242 -7.94 -25.21 7.50
CA ARG A 242 -6.93 -26.27 7.35
C ARG A 242 -6.14 -26.57 8.63
N ALA A 243 -5.76 -25.54 9.37
CA ALA A 243 -4.90 -25.66 10.54
C ALA A 243 -5.68 -25.58 11.86
N SER A 244 -7.02 -25.41 11.81
CA SER A 244 -7.91 -25.32 12.98
C SER A 244 -7.40 -24.31 14.02
N ILE A 245 -6.90 -23.16 13.55
CA ILE A 245 -6.34 -22.12 14.39
C ILE A 245 -7.44 -21.48 15.25
N ASP A 246 -7.09 -21.07 16.46
CA ASP A 246 -7.98 -20.30 17.32
C ASP A 246 -8.40 -18.96 16.68
N LEU A 247 -9.69 -18.67 16.78
CA LEU A 247 -10.29 -17.46 16.20
C LEU A 247 -9.75 -16.19 16.88
N GLY A 248 -9.32 -16.28 18.15
CA GLY A 248 -8.65 -15.21 18.87
C GLY A 248 -7.32 -14.80 18.23
N LEU A 249 -6.51 -15.78 17.79
CA LEU A 249 -5.24 -15.50 17.11
C LEU A 249 -5.45 -14.78 15.78
N VAL A 250 -6.44 -15.24 15.00
CA VAL A 250 -6.81 -14.58 13.73
C VAL A 250 -7.23 -13.14 13.98
N GLY A 251 -8.01 -12.90 15.04
CA GLY A 251 -8.39 -11.55 15.47
C GLY A 251 -7.18 -10.66 15.76
N ILE A 252 -6.17 -11.17 16.47
CA ILE A 252 -4.94 -10.42 16.78
C ILE A 252 -4.21 -10.05 15.49
N VAL A 253 -3.98 -11.01 14.59
CA VAL A 253 -3.30 -10.75 13.31
C VAL A 253 -4.08 -9.72 12.50
N LEU A 254 -5.40 -9.84 12.40
CA LEU A 254 -6.21 -8.84 11.68
C LEU A 254 -6.08 -7.44 12.29
N LEU A 255 -6.10 -7.33 13.63
CA LEU A 255 -5.93 -6.04 14.31
C LEU A 255 -4.55 -5.41 14.07
N GLU A 256 -3.49 -6.21 13.96
CA GLU A 256 -2.13 -5.74 13.67
C GLU A 256 -2.01 -5.04 12.31
N PHE A 257 -2.90 -5.33 11.36
CA PHE A 257 -2.99 -4.61 10.09
C PHE A 257 -4.08 -3.53 10.15
N VAL A 258 -5.27 -3.86 10.64
CA VAL A 258 -6.41 -2.94 10.57
C VAL A 258 -6.14 -1.64 11.36
N VAL A 259 -5.57 -1.74 12.56
CA VAL A 259 -5.37 -0.58 13.44
C VAL A 259 -4.34 0.40 12.87
N PRO A 260 -3.12 0.00 12.46
CA PRO A 260 -2.16 0.95 11.91
C PRO A 260 -2.66 1.65 10.64
N TYR A 261 -3.23 0.91 9.68
CA TYR A 261 -3.71 1.51 8.43
C TYR A 261 -4.93 2.41 8.64
N GLY A 262 -5.85 2.06 9.55
CA GLY A 262 -6.96 2.93 9.93
C GLY A 262 -6.50 4.22 10.63
N MET A 263 -5.45 4.13 11.47
CA MET A 263 -4.84 5.32 12.07
C MET A 263 -4.14 6.21 11.01
N ALA A 264 -3.47 5.60 10.04
CA ALA A 264 -2.86 6.35 8.92
C ALA A 264 -3.93 7.10 8.09
N GLU A 265 -5.06 6.43 7.81
CA GLU A 265 -6.21 7.04 7.13
C GLU A 265 -6.74 8.25 7.90
N LEU A 266 -6.93 8.10 9.22
CA LEU A 266 -7.37 9.20 10.08
C LEU A 266 -6.39 10.37 10.08
N ILE A 267 -5.08 10.11 10.17
CA ILE A 267 -4.05 11.16 10.14
C ILE A 267 -4.08 11.90 8.79
N VAL A 268 -4.15 11.19 7.67
CA VAL A 268 -4.24 11.79 6.33
C VAL A 268 -5.51 12.62 6.22
N TYR A 269 -6.63 12.11 6.72
CA TYR A 269 -7.90 12.83 6.74
C TYR A 269 -7.81 14.15 7.50
N LEU A 270 -7.26 14.14 8.72
CA LEU A 270 -7.11 15.35 9.53
C LEU A 270 -6.17 16.36 8.87
N LYS A 271 -5.08 15.90 8.26
CA LYS A 271 -4.15 16.76 7.51
C LYS A 271 -4.82 17.41 6.30
N LYS A 272 -5.51 16.64 5.46
CA LYS A 272 -6.21 17.18 4.28
C LYS A 272 -7.30 18.19 4.66
N ARG A 273 -7.98 17.99 5.80
CA ARG A 273 -8.96 18.95 6.34
C ARG A 273 -8.34 20.30 6.73
N GLY A 274 -7.11 20.29 7.24
CA GLY A 274 -6.38 21.47 7.70
C GLY A 274 -5.63 22.25 6.60
N GLN A 275 -5.53 21.73 5.39
CA GLN A 275 -4.76 22.36 4.31
C GLN A 275 -5.51 23.56 3.71
N ASN A 276 -4.94 24.76 3.78
CA ASN A 276 -5.44 25.92 3.05
C ASN A 276 -4.62 26.15 1.77
N TYR A 277 -5.25 26.07 0.61
CA TYR A 277 -4.62 26.34 -0.69
C TYR A 277 -4.83 27.80 -1.13
N GLU A 278 -4.93 28.73 -0.18
CA GLU A 278 -5.19 30.15 -0.44
C GLU A 278 -4.22 30.76 -1.46
N LEU A 279 -4.80 31.58 -2.33
CA LEU A 279 -4.08 32.56 -3.12
C LEU A 279 -3.55 33.63 -2.16
N HIS A 280 -2.34 33.43 -1.60
CA HIS A 280 -1.56 34.59 -1.17
C HIS A 280 -1.24 35.40 -2.43
N GLY A 281 -2.05 36.44 -2.66
CA GLY A 281 -1.98 37.29 -3.84
C GLY A 281 -3.26 38.09 -4.01
N ASN A 282 -3.48 39.03 -3.09
CA ASN A 282 -4.00 40.35 -3.43
C ASN A 282 -3.22 41.37 -2.59
#